data_AF-A0A819HMD6-F1
#
_entry.id   AF-A0A819HMD6-F1
#
_cell.length_a   1.000
_cell.length_b   1.000
_cell.length_c   1.000
_cell.angle_alpha   90.00
_cell.angle_beta   90.00
_cell.angle_gamma   90.00
#
_symmetry.space_group_name_H-M   'P 1'
#
loop_
_entity.id
_entity.type
_entity.pdbx_description
1 polymer ?
#
loop_
_entity_poly.entity_id
_entity_poly.type
_entity_poly.pdbx_seq_one_letter_code
_entity_poly.pdbx_strand_id
1 'polypeptide(L)'
;MPFVYRLQPDHTLSIKQLRLALHLTVNKHPSLHTSLHFDIQKNLLMQRVITHEDKNNTNMFSIIETTYETDEELNEILHDEKRNPHLFDLAQGLVFRWNIIYYKQISSNHLLSQKDVLIFNFPDALFAFPS
;
A
#
# COMPACT_ATOMS: atom_id res chain seq x y z
N MET A 1 8.48 1.40 5.71
CA MET A 1 9.06 0.05 5.89
C MET A 1 7.99 -0.95 5.50
N PRO A 2 8.23 -1.82 4.50
CA PRO A 2 7.20 -2.74 4.03
C PRO A 2 6.93 -3.85 5.06
N PHE A 3 5.66 -4.10 5.36
CA PHE A 3 5.19 -5.30 6.03
C PHE A 3 4.87 -6.37 5.02
N VAL A 4 5.59 -7.48 5.10
CA VAL A 4 5.37 -8.65 4.25
C VAL A 4 4.56 -9.66 5.03
N TYR A 5 3.43 -10.08 4.47
CA TYR A 5 2.54 -11.08 5.05
C TYR A 5 2.34 -12.24 4.07
N ARG A 6 2.42 -13.46 4.60
CA ARG A 6 2.09 -14.69 3.88
C ARG A 6 1.01 -15.43 4.64
N LEU A 7 0.08 -16.01 3.90
CA LEU A 7 -0.97 -16.84 4.49
C LEU A 7 -0.36 -18.12 5.05
N GLN A 8 -0.90 -18.55 6.18
CA GLN A 8 -0.61 -19.88 6.73
C GLN A 8 -1.16 -20.97 5.79
N PRO A 9 -0.62 -22.20 5.84
CA PRO A 9 -1.20 -23.33 5.12
C PRO A 9 -2.71 -23.45 5.40
N ASP A 10 -3.47 -23.86 4.39
CA ASP A 10 -4.94 -24.08 4.43
C ASP A 10 -5.81 -22.84 4.68
N HIS A 11 -5.22 -21.64 4.77
CA HIS A 11 -5.95 -20.40 4.84
C HIS A 11 -6.11 -19.77 3.46
N THR A 12 -7.31 -19.26 3.20
CA THR A 12 -7.58 -18.41 2.03
C THR A 12 -8.10 -17.07 2.51
N LEU A 13 -7.80 -16.02 1.75
CA LEU A 13 -8.27 -14.68 2.06
C LEU A 13 -8.94 -14.06 0.83
N SER A 14 -10.17 -13.56 1.01
CA SER A 14 -10.86 -12.84 -0.04
C SER A 14 -10.25 -11.45 -0.25
N ILE A 15 -9.74 -11.20 -1.45
CA ILE A 15 -9.20 -9.90 -1.85
C ILE A 15 -10.26 -8.81 -1.77
N LYS A 16 -11.52 -9.15 -2.08
CA LYS A 16 -12.65 -8.21 -1.97
C LYS A 16 -12.88 -7.79 -0.52
N GLN A 17 -12.90 -8.74 0.42
CA GLN A 17 -13.08 -8.44 1.84
C GLN A 17 -11.88 -7.68 2.40
N LEU A 18 -10.66 -8.07 2.02
CA LEU A 18 -9.45 -7.36 2.43
C LEU A 18 -9.44 -5.92 1.91
N ARG A 19 -9.80 -5.70 0.63
CA ARG A 19 -9.92 -4.34 0.06
C ARG A 19 -10.92 -3.50 0.83
N LEU A 20 -12.08 -4.06 1.18
CA LEU A 20 -13.08 -3.37 2.00
C LEU A 20 -12.53 -3.02 3.38
N ALA A 21 -11.88 -3.97 4.06
CA ALA A 21 -11.26 -3.74 5.37
C ALA A 21 -10.17 -2.65 5.31
N LEU A 22 -9.37 -2.64 4.25
CA LEU A 22 -8.35 -1.60 4.03
C LEU A 22 -8.98 -0.24 3.77
N HIS A 23 -10.03 -0.13 2.97
CA HIS A 23 -10.77 1.13 2.81
C HIS A 23 -11.30 1.65 4.14
N LEU A 24 -11.93 0.79 4.95
CA LEU A 24 -12.42 1.18 6.27
C LEU A 24 -11.29 1.63 7.19
N THR A 25 -10.14 0.94 7.14
CA THR A 25 -8.95 1.27 7.95
C THR A 25 -8.36 2.60 7.53
N VAL A 26 -8.10 2.79 6.23
CA VAL A 26 -7.53 4.03 5.69
C VAL A 26 -8.45 5.22 5.98
N ASN A 27 -9.77 5.04 5.85
CA ASN A 27 -10.73 6.11 6.17
C ASN A 27 -10.79 6.44 7.66
N LYS A 28 -10.61 5.44 8.53
CA LYS A 28 -10.59 5.63 9.98
C LYS A 28 -9.34 6.36 10.47
N HIS A 29 -8.23 6.26 9.74
CA HIS A 29 -6.93 6.76 10.18
C HIS A 29 -6.42 7.88 9.26
N PRO A 30 -6.63 9.17 9.63
CA PRO A 30 -6.17 10.36 8.90
C PRO A 30 -4.70 10.36 8.45
N SER A 31 -3.83 9.74 9.24
CA SER A 31 -2.42 9.60 8.92
C SER A 31 -2.17 8.85 7.61
N LEU A 32 -3.02 7.86 7.26
CA LEU A 32 -2.87 7.02 6.07
C LEU A 32 -3.26 7.71 4.75
N HIS A 33 -3.76 8.94 4.83
CA HIS A 33 -4.10 9.77 3.67
C HIS A 33 -3.65 11.23 3.86
N THR A 34 -2.54 11.39 4.58
CA THR A 34 -1.90 12.68 4.78
C THR A 34 -1.09 13.08 3.55
N SER A 35 -1.31 14.28 3.02
CA SER A 35 -0.46 14.91 2.02
C SER A 35 0.57 15.88 2.62
N LEU A 36 1.70 16.00 1.94
CA LEU A 36 2.77 16.95 2.23
C LEU A 36 2.95 17.87 1.02
N HIS A 37 2.94 19.18 1.25
CA HIS A 37 3.18 20.19 0.22
C HIS A 37 4.15 21.24 0.74
N PHE A 38 5.16 21.59 -0.03
CA PHE A 38 6.09 22.66 0.33
C PHE A 38 5.59 24.00 -0.23
N ASP A 39 5.16 24.91 0.66
CA ASP A 39 4.82 26.28 0.31
C ASP A 39 6.10 27.10 0.11
N ILE A 40 6.48 27.31 -1.15
CA ILE A 40 7.71 28.03 -1.53
C ILE A 40 7.65 29.49 -1.09
N GLN A 41 6.47 30.13 -1.10
CA GLN A 41 6.34 31.54 -0.74
C GLN A 41 6.60 31.76 0.75
N LYS A 42 6.18 30.79 1.57
CA LYS A 42 6.38 30.84 3.03
C LYS A 42 7.62 30.10 3.50
N ASN A 43 8.28 29.34 2.61
CA ASN A 43 9.37 28.43 2.93
C ASN A 43 8.98 27.42 4.04
N LEU A 44 7.76 26.87 3.94
CA LEU A 44 7.18 25.96 4.95
C LEU A 44 6.75 24.64 4.33
N LEU A 45 7.10 23.52 4.98
CA LEU A 45 6.50 22.23 4.70
C LEU A 45 5.13 22.17 5.39
N MET A 46 4.07 22.04 4.61
CA MET A 46 2.70 21.93 5.07
C MET A 46 2.23 20.48 5.00
N GLN A 47 1.43 20.09 5.99
CA GLN A 47 0.76 18.81 6.06
C GLN A 47 -0.76 19.02 6.00
N ARG A 48 -1.46 18.20 5.21
CA ARG A 48 -2.93 18.24 5.09
C ARG A 48 -3.49 16.82 5.05
N VAL A 49 -4.64 16.59 5.67
CA VAL A 49 -5.37 15.32 5.54
C VAL A 49 -6.26 15.39 4.30
N ILE A 50 -6.15 14.42 3.40
CA ILE A 50 -6.95 14.36 2.17
C ILE A 50 -8.28 13.64 2.42
N THR A 51 -9.39 14.30 2.13
CA THR A 51 -10.74 13.74 2.30
C THR A 51 -11.29 13.16 1.00
N HIS A 52 -12.39 12.41 1.06
CA HIS A 52 -13.06 11.86 -0.14
C HIS A 52 -13.53 12.97 -1.09
N GLU A 53 -13.92 14.12 -0.54
CA GLU A 53 -14.31 15.30 -1.29
C GLU A 53 -13.14 15.85 -2.12
N ASP A 54 -11.92 15.83 -1.57
CA ASP A 54 -10.72 16.28 -2.28
C ASP A 54 -10.35 15.37 -3.47
N LYS A 55 -10.78 14.09 -3.45
CA LYS A 55 -10.31 13.05 -4.38
C LYS A 55 -11.29 12.68 -5.49
N ASN A 56 -12.46 13.29 -5.59
CA ASN A 56 -13.45 12.98 -6.64
C ASN A 56 -13.70 11.46 -6.81
N ASN A 57 -13.84 10.72 -5.71
CA ASN A 57 -13.99 9.25 -5.67
C ASN A 57 -12.77 8.42 -6.17
N THR A 58 -11.58 9.00 -6.24
CA THR A 58 -10.35 8.21 -6.45
C THR A 58 -9.91 7.47 -5.18
N ASN A 59 -9.15 6.39 -5.35
CA ASN A 59 -8.71 5.56 -4.23
C ASN A 59 -7.82 6.36 -3.25
N MET A 60 -8.05 6.14 -1.95
CA MET A 60 -7.26 6.76 -0.88
C MET A 60 -5.84 6.20 -0.76
N PHE A 61 -5.58 5.07 -1.38
CA PHE A 61 -4.30 4.36 -1.36
C PHE A 61 -4.03 3.66 -2.68
N SER A 62 -2.77 3.36 -2.95
CA SER A 62 -2.35 2.67 -4.17
C SER A 62 -2.47 1.16 -4.00
N ILE A 63 -3.05 0.49 -5.00
CA ILE A 63 -3.14 -0.96 -5.06
C ILE A 63 -2.37 -1.42 -6.29
N ILE A 64 -1.45 -2.36 -6.09
CA ILE A 64 -0.64 -2.96 -7.15
C ILE A 64 -0.85 -4.47 -7.10
N GLU A 65 -0.93 -5.07 -8.28
CA GLU A 65 -1.02 -6.51 -8.45
C GLU A 65 0.14 -6.93 -9.37
N THR A 66 0.94 -7.87 -8.92
CA THR A 66 2.11 -8.40 -9.64
C THR A 66 2.11 -9.91 -9.57
N THR A 67 2.88 -10.55 -10.45
CA THR A 67 3.07 -12.00 -10.45
C THR A 67 4.55 -12.33 -10.30
N TYR A 68 4.84 -13.49 -9.74
CA TYR A 68 6.20 -14.05 -9.71
C TYR A 68 6.17 -15.55 -9.97
N GLU A 69 7.20 -16.07 -10.60
CA GLU A 69 7.39 -17.49 -10.87
C GLU A 69 8.62 -18.07 -10.14
N THR A 70 9.62 -17.23 -9.87
CA THR A 70 10.89 -17.62 -9.24
C THR A 70 11.15 -16.86 -7.94
N ASP A 71 11.97 -17.43 -7.06
CA ASP A 71 12.34 -16.77 -5.80
C ASP A 71 13.19 -15.52 -6.08
N GLU A 72 13.95 -15.49 -7.16
CA GLU A 72 14.70 -14.33 -7.64
C GLU A 72 13.77 -13.16 -7.97
N GLU A 73 12.73 -13.37 -8.79
CA GLU A 73 11.73 -12.35 -9.13
C GLU A 73 11.03 -11.82 -7.87
N LEU A 74 10.67 -12.71 -6.95
CA LEU A 74 10.04 -12.30 -5.70
C LEU A 74 10.98 -11.42 -4.87
N ASN A 75 12.26 -11.77 -4.80
CA ASN A 75 13.26 -10.98 -4.09
C ASN A 75 13.48 -9.61 -4.74
N GLU A 76 13.45 -9.51 -6.07
CA GLU A 76 13.51 -8.23 -6.78
C GLU A 76 12.32 -7.34 -6.43
N ILE A 77 11.09 -7.88 -6.43
CA ILE A 77 9.89 -7.12 -6.04
C ILE A 77 9.99 -6.64 -4.59
N LEU A 78 10.42 -7.51 -3.67
CA LEU A 78 10.62 -7.16 -2.26
C LEU A 78 11.70 -6.07 -2.09
N HIS A 79 12.73 -6.11 -2.93
CA HIS A 79 13.80 -5.13 -2.92
C HIS A 79 13.34 -3.76 -3.41
N ASP A 80 12.57 -3.74 -4.50
CA ASP A 80 11.96 -2.52 -5.05
C ASP A 80 11.01 -1.88 -4.02
N GLU A 81 10.11 -2.67 -3.43
CA GLU A 81 9.20 -2.20 -2.38
C GLU A 81 9.94 -1.58 -1.18
N LYS A 82 11.16 -2.04 -0.88
CA LYS A 82 11.94 -1.49 0.23
C LYS A 82 12.71 -0.22 -0.12
N ARG A 83 13.20 -0.10 -1.35
CA ARG A 83 14.20 0.93 -1.72
C ARG A 83 13.68 2.01 -2.64
N ASN A 84 12.58 1.78 -3.34
CA ASN A 84 12.11 2.71 -4.35
C ASN A 84 11.44 3.94 -3.69
N PRO A 85 12.04 5.13 -3.78
CA PRO A 85 11.51 6.33 -3.15
C PRO A 85 10.28 6.88 -3.89
N HIS A 86 9.99 6.39 -5.10
CA HIS A 86 8.92 6.88 -5.96
C HIS A 86 7.62 6.08 -5.83
N LEU A 87 7.53 5.17 -4.86
CA LEU A 87 6.33 4.34 -4.64
C LEU A 87 5.13 5.12 -4.09
N PHE A 88 5.39 6.32 -3.55
CA PHE A 88 4.40 7.15 -2.87
C PHE A 88 4.28 8.52 -3.54
N ASP A 89 3.05 9.02 -3.64
CA ASP A 89 2.79 10.41 -3.99
C ASP A 89 2.35 11.15 -2.73
N LEU A 90 3.34 11.71 -2.03
CA LEU A 90 3.11 12.47 -0.80
C LEU A 90 2.30 13.74 -1.07
N ALA A 91 2.37 14.33 -2.26
CA ALA A 91 1.61 15.55 -2.57
C ALA A 91 0.10 15.27 -2.69
N GLN A 92 -0.27 14.08 -3.17
CA GLN A 92 -1.66 13.62 -3.28
C GLN A 92 -2.17 12.85 -2.05
N GLY A 93 -1.33 12.71 -1.03
CA GLY A 93 -1.64 11.93 0.17
C GLY A 93 -1.77 10.43 -0.09
N LEU A 94 -1.09 9.90 -1.13
CA LEU A 94 -0.96 8.47 -1.39
C LEU A 94 0.24 7.93 -0.63
N VAL A 95 0.10 7.90 0.71
CA VAL A 95 1.14 7.48 1.65
C VAL A 95 0.98 6.03 2.10
N PHE A 96 -0.13 5.39 1.75
CA PHE A 96 -0.35 3.97 1.97
C PHE A 96 -0.41 3.23 0.64
N ARG A 97 0.27 2.09 0.58
CA ARG A 97 0.36 1.24 -0.59
C ARG A 97 0.15 -0.22 -0.20
N TRP A 98 -0.62 -0.91 -1.02
CA TRP A 98 -0.86 -2.34 -0.92
C TRP A 98 -0.43 -3.02 -2.21
N ASN A 99 0.53 -3.95 -2.14
CA ASN A 99 0.95 -4.77 -3.26
C ASN A 99 0.55 -6.23 -2.99
N ILE A 100 -0.15 -6.82 -3.95
CA ILE A 100 -0.54 -8.23 -3.97
C ILE A 100 0.34 -8.93 -5.00
N ILE A 101 1.16 -9.87 -4.55
CA ILE A 101 2.05 -10.63 -5.41
C ILE A 101 1.52 -12.05 -5.52
N TYR A 102 1.06 -12.42 -6.71
CA TYR A 102 0.51 -13.73 -6.99
C TYR A 102 1.57 -14.69 -7.50
N TYR A 103 1.53 -15.94 -7.05
CA TYR A 103 2.39 -16.97 -7.62
C TYR A 103 1.85 -17.45 -8.96
N LYS A 104 2.66 -17.31 -10.02
CA LYS A 104 2.41 -17.66 -11.44
C LYS A 104 1.29 -16.93 -12.15
N GLN A 105 0.14 -16.73 -11.52
CA GLN A 105 -1.00 -16.09 -12.17
C GLN A 105 -1.90 -15.37 -11.18
N ILE A 106 -2.50 -14.28 -11.63
CA ILE A 106 -3.50 -13.55 -10.86
C ILE A 106 -4.72 -14.44 -10.66
N SER A 107 -5.18 -14.53 -9.41
CA SER A 107 -6.27 -15.40 -9.02
C SER A 107 -7.62 -14.92 -9.58
N SER A 108 -8.25 -15.73 -10.44
CA SER A 108 -9.55 -15.40 -11.06
C SER A 108 -10.72 -15.44 -10.08
N ASN A 109 -10.58 -16.17 -8.97
CA ASN A 109 -11.63 -16.28 -7.95
C ASN A 109 -11.50 -15.20 -6.85
N HIS A 110 -10.55 -14.28 -6.98
CA HIS A 110 -10.24 -13.24 -5.98
C HIS A 110 -9.91 -13.78 -4.57
N LEU A 111 -9.38 -15.01 -4.49
CA LEU A 111 -8.84 -15.58 -3.26
C LEU A 111 -7.33 -15.63 -3.34
N LEU A 112 -6.69 -15.23 -2.25
CA LEU A 112 -5.27 -15.43 -2.02
C LEU A 112 -5.02 -16.83 -1.46
N SER A 113 -3.92 -17.42 -1.91
CA SER A 113 -3.41 -18.71 -1.53
C SER A 113 -2.13 -18.59 -0.70
N GLN A 114 -1.65 -19.71 -0.16
CA GLN A 114 -0.43 -19.77 0.66
C GLN A 114 0.82 -19.22 -0.03
N LYS A 115 0.91 -19.35 -1.36
CA LYS A 115 2.08 -18.88 -2.12
C LYS A 115 2.02 -17.40 -2.45
N ASP A 116 0.84 -16.78 -2.34
CA ASP A 116 0.71 -15.37 -2.60
C ASP A 116 1.27 -14.55 -1.44
N VAL A 117 1.82 -13.39 -1.76
CA VAL A 117 2.46 -12.48 -0.81
C VAL A 117 1.70 -11.17 -0.78
N LEU A 118 1.41 -10.68 0.42
CA LEU A 118 0.89 -9.35 0.63
C LEU A 118 1.99 -8.44 1.15
N ILE A 119 2.08 -7.24 0.58
CA ILE A 119 2.97 -6.20 1.07
C ILE A 119 2.13 -4.96 1.39
N PHE A 120 2.23 -4.50 2.63
CA PHE A 120 1.70 -3.20 3.05
C PHE A 120 2.87 -2.26 3.26
N ASN A 121 2.86 -1.12 2.60
CA ASN A 121 3.99 -0.21 2.60
C ASN A 121 3.57 1.23 2.88
N PHE A 122 4.44 1.95 3.56
CA PHE A 122 4.28 3.35 3.96
C PHE A 122 5.66 4.00 4.09
N PRO A 123 5.75 5.32 3.85
CA PRO A 123 6.99 6.07 3.93
C PRO A 123 7.45 6.18 5.39
N ASP A 124 8.70 5.78 5.67
CA ASP A 124 9.28 5.81 7.02
C ASP A 124 9.28 7.21 7.63
N ALA A 125 9.37 8.26 6.80
CA ALA A 125 9.34 9.64 7.24
C ALA A 125 8.04 10.07 7.93
N LEU A 126 6.93 9.34 7.71
CA LEU A 126 5.61 9.68 8.26
C LEU A 126 5.14 8.74 9.37
N PHE A 127 5.73 7.55 9.49
CA PHE A 127 5.26 6.51 10.42
C PHE A 127 6.44 5.94 11.23
N ALA A 128 6.48 6.28 12.52
CA ALA A 128 7.45 5.75 13.48
C ALA A 128 6.80 4.68 14.37
N PHE A 129 7.45 3.53 14.53
CA PHE A 129 6.90 2.36 15.22
C PHE A 129 6.70 2.55 16.75
N PRO A 130 5.59 2.05 17.36
CA PRO A 130 4.45 1.34 16.77
C PRO A 130 3.25 2.29 16.61
N SER A 131 3.05 2.83 15.40
CA SER A 131 1.87 3.64 15.05
C SER A 131 0.67 2.79 14.67
#